data_AF-U5S748-F1
#
_entry.id   AF-U5S748-F1
#
_cell.length_a   1.000
_cell.length_b   1.000
_cell.length_c   1.000
_cell.angle_alpha   90.00
_cell.angle_beta   90.00
_cell.angle_gamma   90.00
#
_symmetry.space_group_name_H-M   'P 1'
#
loop_
_entity.id
_entity.type
_entity.pdbx_description
1 polymer ?
#
loop_
_entity_poly.entity_id
_entity_poly.type
_entity_poly.pdbx_seq_one_letter_code
_entity_poly.pdbx_strand_id
1 'polypeptide(L)'
;MSEIENQQARIIEVIPTSEFYFKRGIAAFQKNEMDRAKKYFSRAVTLSKNEEETIFASCQLAICYQHTGNYDESIEILEDLIENSGDIFAESYYFQANNYAFIEDLEQSLVLVEQYLALDPDGDFFEEATELQETLKMELNEF
;
A
#
# COMPACT_ATOMS: atom_id res chain seq x y z
N MET A 1 -37.33 -34.60 31.00
CA MET A 1 -37.63 -33.39 30.20
C MET A 1 -36.45 -32.46 30.38
N SER A 2 -35.59 -32.31 29.36
CA SER A 2 -34.45 -31.40 29.42
C SER A 2 -34.85 -30.08 28.77
N GLU A 3 -34.90 -29.02 29.55
CA GLU A 3 -35.03 -27.64 29.06
C GLU A 3 -33.76 -27.30 28.29
N ILE A 4 -33.86 -27.33 26.96
CA ILE A 4 -32.86 -26.69 26.10
C ILE A 4 -33.15 -25.20 26.23
N GLU A 5 -32.42 -24.55 27.14
CA GLU A 5 -32.40 -23.10 27.27
C GLU A 5 -32.11 -22.48 25.90
N ASN A 6 -33.09 -21.74 25.41
CA ASN A 6 -33.06 -21.02 24.15
C ASN A 6 -32.09 -19.83 24.28
N GLN A 7 -30.77 -20.09 24.21
CA GLN A 7 -29.76 -19.04 24.08
C GLN A 7 -29.93 -18.37 22.71
N GLN A 8 -30.69 -17.27 22.67
CA GLN A 8 -30.73 -16.39 21.51
C GLN A 8 -29.30 -15.93 21.19
N ALA A 9 -28.77 -16.37 20.05
CA ALA A 9 -27.48 -15.93 19.57
C ALA A 9 -27.50 -14.40 19.43
N ARG A 10 -26.51 -13.72 20.06
CA ARG A 10 -26.37 -12.27 19.96
C ARG A 10 -26.02 -11.91 18.53
N ILE A 11 -26.98 -11.36 17.79
CA ILE A 11 -26.75 -10.80 16.47
C ILE A 11 -25.92 -9.53 16.66
N ILE A 12 -24.67 -9.56 16.19
CA ILE A 12 -23.84 -8.37 16.09
C ILE A 12 -24.04 -7.83 14.69
N GLU A 13 -24.62 -6.64 14.57
CA GLU A 13 -24.70 -5.93 13.31
C GLU A 13 -23.29 -5.47 12.92
N VAL A 14 -22.72 -6.11 11.90
CA VAL A 14 -21.48 -5.66 11.28
C VAL A 14 -21.88 -4.78 10.12
N ILE A 15 -21.63 -3.48 10.23
CA ILE A 15 -21.79 -2.55 9.11
C ILE A 15 -20.49 -2.60 8.31
N PRO A 16 -20.46 -3.23 7.12
CA PRO A 16 -19.25 -3.28 6.32
C PRO A 16 -18.97 -1.90 5.72
N THR A 17 -17.91 -1.24 6.21
CA THR A 17 -17.41 0.03 5.69
C THR A 17 -15.94 -0.10 5.28
N SER A 18 -15.47 0.83 4.45
CA SER A 18 -14.05 0.93 4.12
C SER A 18 -13.19 1.00 5.40
N GLU A 19 -13.52 1.92 6.32
CA GLU A 19 -12.85 2.07 7.60
C GLU A 19 -12.83 0.78 8.45
N PHE A 20 -13.95 0.04 8.51
CA PHE A 20 -14.03 -1.21 9.25
C PHE A 20 -13.02 -2.24 8.72
N TYR A 21 -12.97 -2.41 7.39
CA TYR A 21 -12.04 -3.34 6.77
C TYR A 21 -10.60 -2.84 6.82
N PHE A 22 -10.37 -1.54 6.65
CA PHE A 22 -9.05 -0.92 6.77
C PHE A 22 -8.43 -1.20 8.15
N LYS A 23 -9.18 -0.99 9.24
CA LYS A 23 -8.72 -1.31 10.60
C LYS A 23 -8.36 -2.78 10.78
N ARG A 24 -9.12 -3.71 10.17
CA ARG A 24 -8.78 -5.14 10.19
C ARG A 24 -7.56 -5.46 9.33
N GLY A 25 -7.39 -4.76 8.22
CA GLY A 25 -6.19 -4.83 7.37
C GLY A 25 -4.94 -4.48 8.16
N ILE A 26 -4.94 -3.34 8.83
CA ILE A 26 -3.82 -2.90 9.70
C ILE A 26 -3.54 -3.92 10.80
N ALA A 27 -4.57 -4.40 11.49
CA ALA A 27 -4.40 -5.40 12.55
C ALA A 27 -3.86 -6.75 12.04
N ALA A 28 -4.19 -7.14 10.81
CA ALA A 28 -3.65 -8.34 10.17
C ALA A 28 -2.20 -8.12 9.72
N PHE A 29 -1.89 -6.95 9.13
CA PHE A 29 -0.55 -6.55 8.72
C PHE A 29 0.44 -6.56 9.89
N GLN A 30 0.07 -5.95 11.02
CA GLN A 30 0.88 -5.92 12.24
C GLN A 30 1.13 -7.32 12.83
N LYS A 31 0.27 -8.29 12.53
CA LYS A 31 0.44 -9.70 12.93
C LYS A 31 1.17 -10.54 11.88
N ASN A 32 1.67 -9.92 10.83
CA ASN A 32 2.26 -10.57 9.66
C ASN A 32 1.30 -11.56 8.95
N GLU A 33 -0.02 -11.35 9.07
CA GLU A 33 -1.04 -12.15 8.39
C GLU A 33 -1.33 -11.58 6.99
N MET A 34 -0.32 -11.57 6.11
CA MET A 34 -0.34 -10.79 4.86
C MET A 34 -1.50 -11.14 3.92
N ASP A 35 -1.85 -12.42 3.77
CA ASP A 35 -3.01 -12.81 2.94
C ASP A 35 -4.34 -12.27 3.46
N ARG A 36 -4.47 -12.12 4.78
CA ARG A 36 -5.66 -11.50 5.39
C ARG A 36 -5.62 -9.99 5.25
N ALA A 37 -4.45 -9.38 5.43
CA ALA A 37 -4.26 -7.95 5.21
C ALA A 37 -4.67 -7.55 3.79
N LYS A 38 -4.15 -8.24 2.76
CA LYS A 38 -4.52 -8.03 1.36
C LYS A 38 -6.03 -8.14 1.12
N LYS A 39 -6.68 -9.19 1.66
CA LYS A 39 -8.14 -9.36 1.55
C LYS A 39 -8.92 -8.23 2.20
N TYR A 40 -8.47 -7.75 3.36
CA TYR A 40 -9.14 -6.67 4.07
C TYR A 40 -8.93 -5.31 3.38
N PHE A 41 -7.71 -4.98 2.96
CA PHE A 41 -7.47 -3.73 2.23
C PHE A 41 -8.18 -3.71 0.87
N SER A 42 -8.17 -4.81 0.12
CA SER A 42 -8.97 -4.92 -1.12
C SER A 42 -10.47 -4.67 -0.89
N ARG A 43 -11.02 -5.18 0.22
CA ARG A 43 -12.40 -4.88 0.62
C ARG A 43 -12.58 -3.42 1.04
N ALA A 44 -11.59 -2.81 1.69
CA ALA A 44 -11.63 -1.40 2.03
C ALA A 44 -11.71 -0.54 0.75
N VAL A 45 -10.81 -0.76 -0.22
CA VAL A 45 -10.82 -0.09 -1.53
C VAL A 45 -12.19 -0.22 -2.21
N THR A 46 -12.75 -1.44 -2.26
CA THR A 46 -14.07 -1.68 -2.91
C THR A 46 -15.21 -0.92 -2.22
N LEU A 47 -15.08 -0.62 -0.93
CA LEU A 47 -16.13 0.02 -0.12
C LEU A 47 -15.85 1.51 0.13
N SER A 48 -14.76 2.04 -0.41
CA SER A 48 -14.39 3.44 -0.27
C SER A 48 -15.45 4.34 -0.90
N LYS A 49 -15.78 5.44 -0.22
CA LYS A 49 -16.84 6.38 -0.64
C LYS A 49 -16.31 7.72 -1.14
N ASN A 50 -15.02 7.94 -0.95
CA ASN A 50 -14.32 9.15 -1.36
C ASN A 50 -12.89 8.79 -1.78
N GLU A 51 -12.22 9.79 -2.33
CA GLU A 51 -10.87 9.67 -2.86
C GLU A 51 -9.84 9.35 -1.77
N GLU A 52 -9.91 10.04 -0.62
CA GLU A 52 -9.00 9.83 0.52
C GLU A 52 -9.02 8.38 1.03
N GLU A 53 -10.21 7.80 1.25
CA GLU A 53 -10.36 6.39 1.63
C GLU A 53 -9.80 5.44 0.57
N THR A 54 -9.92 5.79 -0.71
CA THR A 54 -9.41 5.00 -1.82
C THR A 54 -7.89 5.03 -1.86
N ILE A 55 -7.29 6.22 -1.72
CA ILE A 55 -5.84 6.42 -1.70
C ILE A 55 -5.22 5.61 -0.55
N PHE A 56 -5.67 5.82 0.68
CA PHE A 56 -5.08 5.15 1.84
C PHE A 56 -5.23 3.63 1.78
N ALA A 57 -6.41 3.13 1.40
CA ALA A 57 -6.63 1.69 1.32
C ALA A 57 -5.81 1.03 0.19
N SER A 58 -5.67 1.70 -0.95
CA SER A 58 -4.91 1.19 -2.10
C SER A 58 -3.40 1.21 -1.82
N CYS A 59 -2.89 2.28 -1.21
CA CYS A 59 -1.49 2.36 -0.79
C CYS A 59 -1.13 1.22 0.19
N GLN A 60 -1.96 0.98 1.20
CA GLN A 60 -1.74 -0.13 2.14
C GLN A 60 -1.84 -1.50 1.46
N LEU A 61 -2.67 -1.64 0.42
CA LEU A 61 -2.74 -2.87 -0.37
C LEU A 61 -1.47 -3.08 -1.20
N ALA A 62 -0.95 -2.04 -1.85
CA ALA A 62 0.31 -2.09 -2.61
C ALA A 62 1.49 -2.48 -1.69
N ILE A 63 1.60 -1.84 -0.52
CA ILE A 63 2.61 -2.19 0.50
C ILE A 63 2.51 -3.67 0.90
N CYS A 64 1.30 -4.22 1.07
CA CYS A 64 1.14 -5.65 1.36
C CYS A 64 1.65 -6.54 0.22
N TYR A 65 1.44 -6.15 -1.03
CA TYR A 65 1.94 -6.89 -2.19
C TYR A 65 3.47 -6.84 -2.26
N GLN A 66 4.07 -5.66 -2.11
CA GLN A 66 5.53 -5.47 -2.01
C GLN A 66 6.14 -6.35 -0.91
N HIS A 67 5.55 -6.37 0.30
CA HIS A 67 6.03 -7.21 1.40
C HIS A 67 5.97 -8.72 1.11
N THR A 68 5.10 -9.16 0.20
CA THR A 68 5.00 -10.55 -0.22
C THR A 68 5.77 -10.88 -1.50
N GLY A 69 6.53 -9.93 -2.05
CA GLY A 69 7.27 -10.09 -3.30
C GLY A 69 6.39 -10.08 -4.56
N ASN A 70 5.14 -9.63 -4.43
CA ASN A 70 4.19 -9.45 -5.52
C ASN A 70 4.37 -8.05 -6.13
N TYR A 71 5.53 -7.80 -6.74
CA TYR A 71 5.91 -6.45 -7.17
C TYR A 71 5.04 -5.94 -8.32
N ASP A 72 4.69 -6.78 -9.28
CA ASP A 72 3.84 -6.39 -10.42
C ASP A 72 2.46 -5.89 -9.95
N GLU A 73 1.80 -6.60 -9.03
CA GLU A 73 0.50 -6.17 -8.48
C GLU A 73 0.62 -4.90 -7.63
N SER A 74 1.77 -4.69 -6.97
CA SER A 74 2.04 -3.44 -6.25
C SER A 74 2.21 -2.27 -7.23
N ILE A 75 2.96 -2.48 -8.31
CA ILE A 75 3.21 -1.47 -9.36
C ILE A 75 1.91 -1.04 -10.00
N GLU A 76 1.03 -1.97 -10.40
CA GLU A 76 -0.27 -1.66 -11.03
C GLU A 76 -1.12 -0.75 -10.13
N ILE A 77 -1.19 -1.05 -8.83
CA ILE A 77 -1.95 -0.23 -7.87
C ILE A 77 -1.33 1.16 -7.70
N LEU A 78 0.00 1.25 -7.65
CA LEU A 78 0.71 2.51 -7.48
C LEU A 78 0.66 3.38 -8.74
N GLU A 79 0.64 2.77 -9.93
CA GLU A 79 0.40 3.43 -11.22
C GLU A 79 -0.96 4.13 -11.21
N ASP A 80 -2.02 3.41 -10.85
CA ASP A 80 -3.36 3.96 -10.71
C ASP A 80 -3.40 5.13 -9.70
N LEU A 81 -2.69 5.01 -8.56
CA LEU A 81 -2.62 6.08 -7.56
C LEU A 81 -1.89 7.32 -8.06
N ILE A 82 -0.77 7.13 -8.77
CA ILE A 82 0.01 8.21 -9.36
C ILE A 82 -0.82 8.95 -10.42
N GLU A 83 -1.50 8.23 -11.30
CA GLU A 83 -2.31 8.84 -12.37
C GLU A 83 -3.47 9.70 -11.82
N ASN A 84 -4.07 9.28 -10.71
CA ASN A 84 -5.23 9.97 -10.16
C ASN A 84 -4.90 10.99 -9.06
N SER A 85 -3.80 10.79 -8.32
CA SER A 85 -3.53 11.52 -7.07
C SER A 85 -2.04 11.78 -6.80
N GLY A 86 -1.15 11.58 -7.76
CA GLY A 86 0.31 11.66 -7.58
C GLY A 86 0.83 13.00 -7.02
N ASP A 87 0.20 14.12 -7.39
CA ASP A 87 0.56 15.46 -6.87
C ASP A 87 0.17 15.67 -5.39
N ILE A 88 -0.78 14.88 -4.89
CA ILE A 88 -1.31 14.98 -3.52
C ILE A 88 -0.67 13.94 -2.60
N PHE A 89 -0.31 12.78 -3.16
CA PHE A 89 0.22 11.63 -2.42
C PHE A 89 1.54 11.16 -3.04
N ALA A 90 2.56 12.01 -2.89
CA ALA A 90 3.87 11.87 -3.49
C ALA A 90 4.55 10.55 -3.12
N GLU A 91 4.25 10.00 -1.93
CA GLU A 91 4.80 8.74 -1.42
C GLU A 91 4.54 7.54 -2.36
N SER A 92 3.52 7.62 -3.22
CA SER A 92 3.28 6.59 -4.25
C SER A 92 4.47 6.44 -5.21
N TYR A 93 5.13 7.55 -5.57
CA TYR A 93 6.33 7.51 -6.42
C TYR A 93 7.48 6.77 -5.72
N TYR A 94 7.70 7.04 -4.43
CA TYR A 94 8.74 6.36 -3.66
C TYR A 94 8.47 4.86 -3.52
N PHE A 95 7.23 4.47 -3.18
CA PHE A 95 6.88 3.05 -3.09
C PHE A 95 7.01 2.36 -4.45
N GLN A 96 6.62 3.02 -5.55
CA GLN A 96 6.74 2.41 -6.87
C GLN A 96 8.20 2.28 -7.30
N ALA A 97 9.05 3.27 -7.00
CA ALA A 97 10.49 3.20 -7.22
C ALA A 97 11.09 1.97 -6.55
N ASN A 98 10.75 1.71 -5.28
CA ASN A 98 11.21 0.52 -4.58
C ASN A 98 10.79 -0.79 -5.29
N ASN A 99 9.57 -0.86 -5.82
CA ASN A 99 9.13 -2.05 -6.56
C ASN A 99 9.94 -2.24 -7.84
N TYR A 100 10.20 -1.18 -8.61
CA TYR A 100 11.05 -1.23 -9.81
C TYR A 100 12.50 -1.63 -9.49
N ALA A 101 13.07 -1.12 -8.39
CA ALA A 101 14.38 -1.55 -7.90
C ALA A 101 14.43 -3.06 -7.59
N PHE A 102 13.38 -3.61 -6.96
CA PHE A 102 13.30 -5.04 -6.64
C PHE A 102 13.20 -5.94 -7.88
N ILE A 103 12.63 -5.47 -8.99
CA ILE A 103 12.57 -6.21 -10.25
C ILE A 103 13.72 -5.86 -11.21
N GLU A 104 14.75 -5.16 -10.70
CA GLU A 104 15.98 -4.79 -11.41
C GLU A 104 15.77 -3.81 -12.59
N ASP A 105 14.67 -3.07 -12.62
CA ASP A 105 14.47 -1.93 -13.54
C ASP A 105 14.97 -0.64 -12.88
N LEU A 106 16.29 -0.49 -12.86
CA LEU A 106 16.97 0.56 -12.10
C LEU A 106 16.71 1.94 -12.71
N GLU A 107 16.59 2.03 -14.04
CA GLU A 107 16.30 3.28 -14.75
C GLU A 107 14.92 3.82 -14.36
N GLN A 108 13.87 2.98 -14.40
CA GLN A 108 12.53 3.41 -14.03
C GLN A 108 12.45 3.74 -12.54
N SER A 109 13.12 2.94 -11.69
CA SER A 109 13.23 3.24 -10.26
C SER A 109 13.86 4.62 -10.02
N LEU A 110 14.94 4.96 -10.74
CA LEU A 110 15.62 6.24 -10.58
C LEU A 110 14.73 7.42 -10.96
N VAL A 111 13.98 7.31 -12.06
CA VAL A 111 13.04 8.36 -12.49
C VAL A 111 11.99 8.62 -11.41
N LEU A 112 11.43 7.57 -10.82
CA LEU A 112 10.36 7.68 -9.83
C LEU A 112 10.86 8.23 -8.49
N VAL A 113 12.02 7.80 -8.01
CA VAL A 113 12.57 8.34 -6.75
C VAL A 113 12.96 9.82 -6.89
N GLU A 114 13.45 10.23 -8.06
CA GLU A 114 13.71 11.65 -8.36
C GLU A 114 12.43 12.47 -8.39
N GLN A 115 11.34 11.91 -8.92
CA GLN A 115 10.03 12.56 -8.90
C GLN A 115 9.51 12.74 -7.48
N TYR A 116 9.64 11.74 -6.61
CA TYR A 116 9.28 11.85 -5.19
C TYR A 116 10.06 12.99 -4.50
N LEU A 117 11.39 12.99 -4.61
CA LEU A 117 12.26 14.00 -3.99
C LEU A 117 11.98 15.42 -4.49
N ALA A 118 11.49 15.57 -5.73
CA ALA A 118 11.12 16.85 -6.30
C ALA A 118 9.76 17.36 -5.77
N LEU A 119 8.81 16.45 -5.54
CA LEU A 119 7.47 16.77 -5.05
C LEU A 119 7.44 17.00 -3.54
N ASP A 120 8.17 16.19 -2.78
CA ASP A 120 8.17 16.23 -1.32
C ASP A 120 9.61 16.21 -0.74
N PRO A 121 10.32 17.34 -0.81
CA PRO A 121 11.73 17.43 -0.40
C PRO A 121 11.93 17.40 1.13
N ASP A 122 10.87 17.44 1.92
CA ASP A 122 10.90 17.33 3.39
C ASP A 122 9.97 16.18 3.87
N GLY A 123 9.64 15.24 2.97
CA GLY A 123 8.69 14.16 3.20
C GLY A 123 9.20 13.06 4.13
N ASP A 124 8.28 12.23 4.62
CA ASP A 124 8.58 11.17 5.60
C ASP A 124 9.63 10.15 5.12
N PHE A 125 9.78 9.97 3.80
CA PHE A 125 10.74 9.05 3.18
C PHE A 125 11.93 9.75 2.51
N PHE A 126 12.19 11.03 2.80
CA PHE A 126 13.24 11.81 2.14
C PHE A 126 14.64 11.17 2.27
N GLU A 127 14.99 10.71 3.48
CA GLU A 127 16.29 10.09 3.75
C GLU A 127 16.43 8.78 2.96
N GLU A 128 15.45 7.88 3.04
CA GLU A 128 15.46 6.60 2.34
C GLU A 128 15.43 6.76 0.81
N ALA A 129 14.68 7.75 0.30
CA ALA A 129 14.64 8.04 -1.12
C ALA A 129 15.99 8.57 -1.64
N THR A 130 16.69 9.38 -0.84
CA THR A 130 18.03 9.87 -1.18
C THR A 130 19.04 8.73 -1.21
N GLU A 131 19.02 7.84 -0.21
CA GLU A 131 19.88 6.65 -0.18
C GLU A 131 19.63 5.73 -1.39
N LEU A 132 18.36 5.51 -1.74
CA LEU A 132 17.98 4.74 -2.92
C LEU A 132 18.50 5.41 -4.20
N GLN A 133 18.32 6.72 -4.36
CA GLN A 133 18.79 7.47 -5.51
C GLN A 133 20.32 7.37 -5.67
N GLU A 134 21.07 7.52 -4.58
CA GLU A 134 22.54 7.40 -4.59
C GLU A 134 22.97 5.99 -5.01
N THR A 135 22.35 4.97 -4.45
CA THR A 135 22.63 3.56 -4.78
C THR A 135 22.38 3.27 -6.26
N LEU A 136 21.20 3.67 -6.77
CA LEU A 136 20.84 3.49 -8.19
C LEU A 136 21.82 4.19 -9.13
N LYS A 137 22.23 5.43 -8.78
CA LYS A 137 23.23 6.17 -9.56
C LYS A 137 24.59 5.49 -9.55
N MET A 138 25.02 4.89 -8.45
CA MET A 138 26.28 4.14 -8.42
C MET A 138 26.19 2.92 -9.35
N GLU A 139 25.15 2.10 -9.22
CA GLU A 139 24.98 0.89 -10.02
C GLU A 139 24.86 1.18 -11.51
N LEU A 140 24.06 2.17 -11.92
CA LEU A 140 23.90 2.55 -13.32
C LEU A 140 25.18 3.13 -13.95
N ASN A 141 26.07 3.73 -13.15
CA ASN A 141 27.35 4.26 -13.62
C ASN A 141 28.46 3.20 -13.70
N GLU A 142 28.23 1.99 -13.18
CA GLU A 142 29.18 0.87 -13.26
C GLU A 142 29.06 0.07 -14.58
N PHE A 143 28.10 0.42 -15.45
CA PHE A 143 27.89 -0.15 -16.78
C PHE A 143 28.34 0.78 -17.92
#